data_AF-I0KYM0-F1
#
_entry.id   AF-I0KYM0-F1
#
_cell.length_a   1.000
_cell.length_b   1.000
_cell.length_c   1.000
_cell.angle_alpha   90.00
_cell.angle_beta   90.00
_cell.angle_gamma   90.00
#
_symmetry.space_group_name_H-M   'P 1'
#
loop_
_entity.id
_entity.type
_entity.pdbx_description
1 polymer ?
#
loop_
_entity_poly.entity_id
_entity_poly.type
_entity_poly.pdbx_seq_one_letter_code
_entity_poly.pdbx_strand_id
1 'polypeptide(L)'
;MYRERVTSVPGPADQPQPTGWPASPPDGYGYPAPEPDRLTRVVLRLYERSPRWAVPLAAVGCVGLGMAYALLSNPAHADPDAAPTCLLKLTTGLDCPGCGGTRALWYVLHGDLPAAARHHFLFVFALPFLAYLFVAWAGNQAFGWRLPELRISSKVIVGFLGVWLAFSVLRNLPWAPFTSLYV
;
A
#
# COMPACT_ATOMS: atom_id res chain seq x y z
N MET A 1 -22.55 -21.33 12.07
CA MET A 1 -22.79 -20.60 13.34
C MET A 1 -21.44 -20.26 13.97
N TYR A 2 -20.80 -19.16 13.55
CA TYR A 2 -19.71 -18.59 14.34
C TYR A 2 -19.88 -17.08 14.35
N ARG A 3 -20.42 -16.61 15.47
CA ARG A 3 -20.69 -15.22 15.80
C ARG A 3 -19.35 -14.63 16.18
N GLU A 4 -18.69 -13.91 15.27
CA GLU A 4 -17.47 -13.19 15.64
C GLU A 4 -17.83 -12.14 16.68
N ARG A 5 -17.16 -12.30 17.81
CA ARG A 5 -17.16 -11.39 18.94
C ARG A 5 -16.52 -10.12 18.42
N VAL A 6 -17.32 -9.11 18.12
CA VAL A 6 -16.86 -7.72 18.09
C VAL A 6 -16.13 -7.52 19.40
N THR A 7 -14.80 -7.48 19.36
CA THR A 7 -13.99 -7.16 20.53
C THR A 7 -14.33 -5.72 20.85
N SER A 8 -15.27 -5.53 21.77
CA SER A 8 -15.46 -4.27 22.47
C SER A 8 -14.09 -3.91 23.02
N VAL A 9 -13.44 -2.92 22.41
CA VAL A 9 -12.30 -2.24 23.01
C VAL A 9 -12.73 -1.87 24.42
N PRO A 10 -12.07 -2.38 25.48
CA PRO A 10 -12.36 -1.92 26.84
C PRO A 10 -12.09 -0.42 26.84
N GLY A 11 -13.16 0.37 26.99
CA GLY A 11 -13.04 1.81 27.09
C GLY A 11 -12.08 2.16 28.24
N PRO A 12 -11.35 3.29 28.15
CA PRO A 12 -10.40 3.69 29.17
C PRO A 12 -11.19 3.96 30.47
N ALA A 13 -11.20 2.99 31.38
CA ALA A 13 -12.01 3.01 32.59
C ALA A 13 -11.49 3.99 33.66
N ASP A 14 -10.57 4.91 33.30
CA ASP A 14 -9.88 5.73 34.31
C ASP A 14 -9.39 7.09 33.79
N GLN A 15 -10.05 7.65 32.76
CA GLN A 15 -9.86 9.07 32.44
C GLN A 15 -10.89 9.91 33.20
N PRO A 16 -10.47 10.90 34.01
CA PRO A 16 -11.40 11.86 34.61
C PRO A 16 -12.22 12.49 33.49
N GLN A 17 -13.54 12.27 33.51
CA GLN A 17 -14.43 12.86 32.52
C GLN A 17 -14.27 14.39 32.58
N PRO A 18 -13.96 15.07 31.46
CA PRO A 18 -13.90 16.53 31.44
C PRO A 18 -15.27 17.07 31.89
N THR A 19 -15.25 17.78 33.02
CA THR A 19 -16.44 18.34 33.68
C THR A 19 -17.16 19.29 32.72
N GLY A 20 -18.23 18.82 32.09
CA GLY A 20 -19.00 19.59 31.11
C GLY A 20 -19.55 18.76 29.94
N TRP A 21 -19.07 17.52 29.76
CA TRP A 21 -19.64 16.61 28.76
C TRP A 21 -20.68 15.69 29.41
N PRO A 22 -21.89 15.55 28.83
CA PRO A 22 -22.87 14.60 29.36
C PRO A 22 -22.33 13.16 29.24
N ALA A 23 -22.46 12.38 30.32
CA ALA A 23 -21.95 11.00 30.42
C ALA A 23 -22.59 10.02 29.43
N SER A 24 -23.61 10.46 28.70
CA SER A 24 -24.26 9.75 27.60
C SER A 24 -24.93 10.82 26.71
N PRO A 25 -24.91 10.68 25.37
CA PRO A 25 -25.77 11.49 24.53
C PRO A 25 -27.22 11.34 25.03
N PRO A 26 -28.01 12.42 25.15
CA PRO A 26 -29.38 12.32 25.62
C PRO A 26 -30.13 11.25 24.80
N ASP A 27 -30.80 10.36 25.52
CA ASP A 27 -31.54 9.19 25.03
C ASP A 27 -32.44 9.59 23.84
N GLY A 28 -31.92 9.48 22.62
CA GLY A 28 -32.58 10.06 21.45
C GLY A 28 -31.64 10.42 20.30
N TYR A 29 -30.37 10.71 20.58
CA TYR A 29 -29.33 10.81 19.54
C TYR A 29 -28.68 9.45 19.26
N GLY A 30 -29.50 8.45 18.94
CA GLY A 30 -29.00 7.28 18.24
C GLY A 30 -28.72 7.71 16.81
N TYR A 31 -27.47 7.82 16.39
CA TYR A 31 -27.17 7.83 14.97
C TYR A 31 -27.78 6.53 14.40
N PRO A 32 -28.82 6.60 13.55
CA PRO A 32 -29.33 5.39 12.93
C PRO A 32 -28.15 4.79 12.17
N ALA A 33 -27.82 3.53 12.47
CA ALA A 33 -26.82 2.82 11.70
C ALA A 33 -27.25 2.93 10.23
N PRO A 34 -26.41 3.51 9.34
CA PRO A 34 -26.79 3.70 7.95
C PRO A 34 -27.27 2.37 7.38
N GLU A 35 -28.49 2.33 6.84
CA GLU A 35 -28.99 1.09 6.25
C GLU A 35 -28.09 0.75 5.05
N PRO A 36 -27.48 -0.45 5.01
CA PRO A 36 -26.60 -0.82 3.91
C PRO A 36 -27.41 -0.86 2.62
N ASP A 37 -26.93 -0.11 1.64
CA ASP A 37 -27.48 -0.07 0.29
C ASP A 37 -27.41 -1.45 -0.38
N ARG A 38 -28.08 -1.58 -1.52
CA ARG A 38 -28.19 -2.85 -2.24
C ARG A 38 -26.83 -3.42 -2.63
N LEU A 39 -25.85 -2.59 -2.96
CA LEU A 39 -24.51 -3.04 -3.35
C LEU A 39 -23.75 -3.53 -2.13
N THR A 40 -23.77 -2.78 -1.03
CA THR A 40 -23.14 -3.21 0.23
C THR A 40 -23.69 -4.56 0.70
N ARG A 41 -25.01 -4.77 0.60
CA ARG A 41 -25.64 -6.05 0.96
C ARG A 41 -25.17 -7.21 0.07
N VAL A 42 -24.96 -6.97 -1.23
CA VAL A 42 -24.44 -7.98 -2.16
C VAL A 42 -22.97 -8.29 -1.86
N VAL A 43 -22.14 -7.27 -1.65
CA VAL A 43 -20.72 -7.42 -1.32
C VAL A 43 -20.54 -8.19 -0.01
N LEU A 44 -21.30 -7.85 1.03
CA LEU A 44 -21.25 -8.55 2.31
C LEU A 44 -21.65 -10.02 2.16
N ARG A 45 -22.68 -10.34 1.38
CA ARG A 45 -23.06 -11.73 1.09
C ARG A 45 -21.96 -12.51 0.36
N LEU A 46 -21.27 -11.87 -0.59
CA LEU A 46 -20.15 -12.49 -1.30
C LEU A 46 -18.96 -12.71 -0.37
N TYR A 47 -18.66 -11.73 0.49
CA TYR A 47 -17.61 -11.84 1.50
C TYR A 47 -17.89 -12.97 2.51
N GLU A 48 -19.10 -13.03 3.07
CA GLU A 48 -19.53 -14.08 4.00
C GLU A 48 -19.48 -15.50 3.38
N ARG A 49 -19.70 -15.62 2.07
CA ARG A 49 -19.60 -16.89 1.35
C ARG A 49 -18.18 -17.24 0.93
N SER A 50 -17.29 -16.27 0.88
CA SER A 50 -15.91 -16.49 0.43
C SER A 50 -15.11 -17.20 1.53
N PRO A 51 -14.33 -18.24 1.19
CA PRO A 51 -13.45 -18.85 2.16
C PRO A 51 -12.33 -17.87 2.56
N ARG A 52 -11.83 -17.98 3.79
CA ARG A 52 -10.78 -17.10 4.35
C ARG A 52 -9.52 -16.95 3.50
N TRP A 53 -9.22 -17.93 2.65
CA TRP A 53 -8.08 -17.91 1.73
C TRP A 53 -8.38 -17.23 0.37
N ALA A 54 -9.64 -16.96 0.03
CA ALA A 54 -9.99 -16.34 -1.24
C ALA A 54 -9.42 -14.92 -1.38
N VAL A 55 -9.48 -14.13 -0.30
CA VAL A 55 -8.96 -12.76 -0.26
C VAL A 55 -7.43 -12.71 -0.46
N PRO A 56 -6.60 -13.44 0.31
CA PRO A 56 -5.16 -13.44 0.06
C PRO A 56 -4.81 -14.06 -1.30
N LEU A 57 -5.55 -15.06 -1.78
CA LEU A 57 -5.31 -15.63 -3.11
C LEU A 57 -5.60 -14.63 -4.23
N ALA A 58 -6.69 -13.87 -4.13
CA ALA A 58 -6.99 -12.78 -5.07
C ALA A 58 -5.90 -11.69 -5.03
N ALA A 59 -5.39 -11.35 -3.84
CA ALA A 59 -4.30 -10.40 -3.70
C ALA A 59 -3.00 -10.91 -4.34
N VAL A 60 -2.63 -12.19 -4.14
CA VAL A 60 -1.49 -12.83 -4.83
C VAL A 60 -1.71 -12.82 -6.34
N GLY A 61 -2.91 -13.13 -6.81
CA GLY A 61 -3.24 -13.08 -8.24
C GLY A 61 -3.05 -11.70 -8.85
N CYS A 62 -3.44 -10.65 -8.12
CA CYS A 62 -3.24 -9.26 -8.55
C CYS A 62 -1.76 -8.89 -8.63
N VAL A 63 -0.97 -9.23 -7.61
CA VAL A 63 0.49 -9.01 -7.62
C VAL A 63 1.15 -9.80 -8.75
N GLY A 64 0.78 -11.06 -8.93
CA GLY A 64 1.28 -11.92 -10.02
C GLY A 64 0.96 -11.36 -11.40
N LEU A 65 -0.24 -10.79 -11.60
CA LEU A 65 -0.60 -10.13 -12.85
C LEU A 65 0.29 -8.90 -13.12
N GLY A 66 0.59 -8.11 -12.09
CA GLY A 66 1.51 -6.98 -12.19
C GLY A 66 2.94 -7.41 -12.54
N MET A 67 3.43 -8.49 -11.92
CA MET A 67 4.74 -9.08 -12.26
C MET A 67 4.77 -9.62 -13.68
N ALA A 68 3.73 -10.35 -14.10
CA ALA A 68 3.61 -10.87 -15.47
C ALA A 68 3.60 -9.73 -16.49
N TYR A 69 2.85 -8.65 -16.23
CA TYR A 69 2.87 -7.46 -17.06
C TYR A 69 4.28 -6.84 -17.15
N ALA A 70 4.99 -6.72 -16.04
CA ALA A 70 6.36 -6.20 -16.04
C ALA A 70 7.29 -7.07 -16.89
N LEU A 71 7.20 -8.40 -16.80
CA LEU A 71 8.01 -9.32 -17.61
C LEU A 71 7.66 -9.26 -19.10
N LEU A 72 6.36 -9.22 -19.44
CA LEU A 72 5.88 -9.19 -20.83
C LEU A 72 6.15 -7.84 -21.52
N SER A 73 6.07 -6.73 -20.80
CA SER A 73 6.29 -5.39 -21.35
C SER A 73 7.77 -5.05 -21.55
N ASN A 74 8.68 -5.88 -21.03
CA ASN A 74 10.13 -5.72 -21.12
C ASN A 74 10.65 -4.28 -20.97
N PRO A 75 10.26 -3.55 -19.89
CA PRO A 75 10.48 -2.12 -19.77
C PRO A 75 11.96 -1.74 -19.65
N ALA A 76 12.83 -2.70 -19.29
CA ALA A 76 14.28 -2.51 -19.15
C ALA A 76 15.00 -2.36 -20.49
N HIS A 77 14.42 -2.85 -21.58
CA HIS A 77 15.00 -2.81 -22.93
C HIS A 77 14.22 -1.91 -23.90
N ALA A 78 13.37 -1.01 -23.38
CA ALA A 78 12.71 -0.02 -24.22
C ALA A 78 13.77 0.91 -24.84
N ASP A 79 13.65 1.17 -26.13
CA ASP A 79 14.55 2.08 -26.86
C ASP A 79 14.60 3.46 -26.17
N PRO A 80 15.72 4.20 -26.26
CA PRO A 80 15.83 5.56 -25.71
C PRO A 80 14.75 6.52 -26.23
N ASP A 81 14.27 6.28 -27.46
CA ASP A 81 13.23 7.06 -28.13
C ASP A 81 11.82 6.52 -27.87
N ALA A 82 11.69 5.40 -27.14
CA ALA A 82 10.39 4.82 -26.82
C ALA A 82 9.60 5.74 -25.88
N ALA A 83 8.32 5.94 -26.21
CA ALA A 83 7.43 6.73 -25.39
C ALA A 83 7.39 6.17 -23.94
N PRO A 84 7.61 7.00 -22.90
CA PRO A 84 7.56 6.52 -21.53
C PRO A 84 6.18 5.96 -21.22
N THR A 85 6.12 4.85 -20.47
CA THR A 85 4.84 4.24 -20.05
C THR A 85 4.10 5.05 -18.99
N CYS A 86 4.74 6.08 -18.41
CA CYS A 86 4.15 6.97 -17.42
C CYS A 86 3.45 8.17 -18.08
N LEU A 87 2.14 8.26 -17.91
CA LEU A 87 1.33 9.36 -18.45
C LEU A 87 1.80 10.74 -17.98
N LEU A 88 2.23 10.87 -16.71
CA LEU A 88 2.73 12.15 -16.19
C LEU A 88 4.00 12.58 -16.91
N LYS A 89 4.92 11.65 -17.14
CA LYS A 89 6.16 11.94 -17.85
C LYS A 89 5.90 12.24 -19.32
N LEU A 90 4.94 11.56 -19.93
CA LEU A 90 4.48 11.85 -21.30
C LEU A 90 3.92 13.28 -21.44
N THR A 91 3.14 13.74 -20.46
CA THR A 91 2.44 15.04 -20.58
C THR A 91 3.23 16.22 -20.03
N THR A 92 4.02 16.02 -18.97
CA THR A 92 4.73 17.10 -18.27
C THR A 92 6.24 17.05 -18.45
N GLY A 93 6.80 15.92 -18.88
CA GLY A 93 8.24 15.69 -18.87
C GLY A 93 8.83 15.54 -17.46
N LEU A 94 8.02 15.53 -16.39
CA LEU A 94 8.51 15.40 -15.02
C LEU A 94 8.48 13.93 -14.57
N ASP A 95 9.52 13.55 -13.85
CA ASP A 95 9.58 12.26 -13.20
C ASP A 95 8.79 12.28 -11.88
N CYS A 96 7.74 11.47 -11.83
CA CYS A 96 6.91 11.33 -10.64
C CYS A 96 7.60 10.47 -9.57
N PRO A 97 7.09 10.50 -8.32
CA PRO A 97 7.62 9.69 -7.22
C PRO A 97 7.67 8.17 -7.49
N GLY A 98 6.91 7.69 -8.47
CA GLY A 98 6.85 6.28 -8.90
C GLY A 98 7.52 5.99 -10.25
N CYS A 99 8.09 7.00 -10.92
CA CYS A 99 8.76 6.82 -12.21
C CYS A 99 9.92 5.83 -12.07
N GLY A 100 9.98 4.82 -12.95
CA GLY A 100 10.98 3.76 -12.92
C GLY A 100 10.59 2.52 -12.10
N GLY A 101 9.42 2.51 -11.42
CA GLY A 101 8.99 1.39 -10.59
C GLY A 101 8.80 0.07 -11.36
N THR A 102 8.27 0.13 -12.59
CA THR A 102 8.11 -1.06 -13.46
C THR A 102 9.45 -1.63 -13.92
N ARG A 103 10.44 -0.76 -14.25
CA ARG A 103 11.82 -1.18 -14.55
C ARG A 103 12.50 -1.76 -13.32
N ALA A 104 12.36 -1.11 -12.16
CA ALA A 104 12.90 -1.60 -10.91
C ALA A 104 12.32 -2.97 -10.53
N LEU A 105 11.00 -3.17 -10.69
CA LEU A 105 10.37 -4.47 -10.51
C LEU A 105 10.95 -5.51 -11.48
N TRP A 106 11.11 -5.18 -12.76
CA TRP A 106 11.72 -6.08 -13.73
C TRP A 106 13.13 -6.52 -13.30
N TYR A 107 13.99 -5.59 -12.87
CA TYR A 107 15.34 -5.91 -12.39
C TYR A 107 15.32 -6.75 -11.10
N VAL A 108 14.41 -6.48 -10.17
CA VAL A 108 14.22 -7.31 -8.96
C VAL A 108 13.82 -8.74 -9.35
N LEU A 109 12.92 -8.91 -10.32
CA LEU A 109 12.50 -10.23 -10.81
C LEU A 109 13.64 -11.01 -11.47
N HIS A 110 14.63 -10.31 -12.04
CA HIS A 110 15.84 -10.90 -12.61
C HIS A 110 17.00 -11.03 -11.60
N GLY A 111 16.83 -10.56 -10.37
CA GLY A 111 17.84 -10.63 -9.30
C GLY A 111 18.89 -9.52 -9.31
N ASP A 112 18.77 -8.50 -10.17
CA ASP A 112 19.70 -7.38 -10.24
C ASP A 112 19.24 -6.22 -9.33
N LEU A 113 19.51 -6.36 -8.04
CA LEU A 113 19.19 -5.33 -7.05
C LEU A 113 19.94 -4.00 -7.29
N PRO A 114 21.23 -3.98 -7.68
CA PRO A 114 21.92 -2.74 -8.01
C PRO A 114 21.26 -1.97 -9.16
N ALA A 115 20.90 -2.65 -10.25
CA ALA A 115 20.18 -2.02 -11.36
C ALA A 115 18.79 -1.56 -10.94
N ALA A 116 18.06 -2.36 -10.14
CA ALA A 116 16.76 -1.95 -9.62
C ALA A 116 16.84 -0.67 -8.77
N ALA A 117 17.86 -0.56 -7.92
CA ALA A 117 18.07 0.58 -7.04
C ALA A 117 18.38 1.88 -7.81
N ARG A 118 19.09 1.78 -8.95
CA ARG A 118 19.33 2.93 -9.85
C ARG A 118 18.05 3.49 -10.44
N HIS A 119 17.07 2.63 -10.71
CA HIS A 119 15.79 3.05 -11.30
C HIS A 119 14.79 3.52 -10.26
N HIS A 120 14.74 2.89 -9.09
CA HIS A 120 13.82 3.27 -8.02
C HIS A 120 14.29 2.79 -6.64
N PHE A 121 15.28 3.47 -6.07
CA PHE A 121 15.86 3.12 -4.76
C PHE A 121 14.83 2.90 -3.66
N LEU A 122 13.84 3.79 -3.52
CA LEU A 122 12.81 3.70 -2.48
C LEU A 122 11.92 2.47 -2.63
N PHE A 123 11.72 1.97 -3.85
CA PHE A 123 10.93 0.77 -4.09
C PHE A 123 11.70 -0.45 -3.58
N VAL A 124 12.98 -0.55 -3.96
CA VAL A 124 13.87 -1.63 -3.50
C VAL A 124 13.99 -1.64 -1.97
N PHE A 125 14.12 -0.46 -1.35
CA PHE A 125 14.16 -0.32 0.10
C PHE A 125 12.84 -0.73 0.78
N ALA A 126 11.70 -0.32 0.21
CA ALA A 126 10.38 -0.62 0.80
C ALA A 126 9.93 -2.08 0.58
N LEU A 127 10.43 -2.74 -0.47
CA LEU A 127 10.05 -4.10 -0.87
C LEU A 127 10.09 -5.13 0.27
N PRO A 128 11.17 -5.29 1.07
CA PRO A 128 11.19 -6.27 2.16
C PRO A 128 10.12 -6.01 3.22
N PHE A 129 9.81 -4.74 3.51
CA PHE A 129 8.77 -4.37 4.47
C PHE A 129 7.38 -4.68 3.91
N LEU A 130 7.12 -4.35 2.64
CA LEU A 130 5.87 -4.67 1.98
C LEU A 130 5.67 -6.19 1.89
N ALA A 131 6.70 -6.95 1.54
CA ALA A 131 6.66 -8.40 1.49
C ALA A 131 6.35 -9.00 2.87
N TYR A 132 7.01 -8.52 3.93
CA TYR A 132 6.74 -8.95 5.29
C TYR A 132 5.29 -8.67 5.70
N LEU A 133 4.80 -7.44 5.48
CA LEU A 133 3.43 -7.05 5.82
C LEU A 133 2.41 -7.89 5.05
N PHE A 134 2.66 -8.13 3.76
CA PHE A 134 1.82 -8.97 2.93
C PHE A 134 1.76 -10.41 3.44
N VAL A 135 2.91 -11.02 3.76
CA VAL A 135 2.99 -12.39 4.30
C VAL A 135 2.36 -12.49 5.68
N ALA A 136 2.61 -11.52 6.57
CA ALA A 136 2.03 -11.48 7.90
C ALA A 136 0.49 -11.38 7.83
N TRP A 137 -0.02 -10.50 6.98
CA TRP A 137 -1.46 -10.34 6.75
C TRP A 137 -2.08 -11.57 6.09
N ALA A 138 -1.50 -12.05 4.99
CA ALA A 138 -2.02 -13.21 4.25
C ALA A 138 -1.96 -14.50 5.10
N GLY A 139 -0.89 -14.67 5.88
CA GLY A 139 -0.71 -15.79 6.81
C GLY A 139 -1.73 -15.76 7.95
N ASN A 140 -2.00 -14.58 8.53
CA ASN A 140 -3.05 -14.42 9.52
C ASN A 140 -4.43 -14.76 8.93
N GLN A 141 -4.73 -14.28 7.72
CA GLN A 141 -6.05 -14.47 7.12
C GLN A 141 -6.28 -15.90 6.61
N ALA A 142 -5.27 -16.53 6.00
CA ALA A 142 -5.40 -17.89 5.47
C ALA A 142 -5.22 -18.97 6.56
N PHE A 143 -4.23 -18.81 7.45
CA PHE A 143 -3.79 -19.85 8.37
C PHE A 143 -3.96 -19.49 9.85
N GLY A 144 -4.37 -18.27 10.18
CA GLY A 144 -4.48 -17.80 11.57
C GLY A 144 -3.14 -17.53 12.24
N TRP A 145 -2.07 -17.33 11.45
CA TRP A 145 -0.74 -17.02 12.00
C TRP A 145 -0.73 -15.66 12.69
N ARG A 146 -0.20 -15.61 13.92
CA ARG A 146 0.05 -14.36 14.64
C ARG A 146 1.52 -13.98 14.51
N LEU A 147 1.89 -13.46 13.34
CA LEU A 147 3.20 -12.84 13.18
C LEU A 147 3.24 -11.49 13.93
N PRO A 148 4.41 -11.07 14.43
CA PRO A 148 4.53 -9.80 15.13
C PRO A 148 4.11 -8.64 14.22
N GLU A 149 3.15 -7.85 14.69
CA GLU A 149 2.68 -6.69 13.95
C GLU A 149 3.79 -5.62 13.87
N LEU A 150 4.18 -5.26 12.66
CA LEU A 150 5.13 -4.17 12.45
C LEU A 150 4.43 -2.85 12.81
N ARG A 151 4.68 -2.33 14.01
CA ARG A 151 4.13 -1.06 14.47
C ARG A 151 4.89 0.10 13.83
N ILE A 152 4.44 0.53 12.67
CA ILE A 152 4.97 1.73 12.02
C ILE A 152 4.35 2.96 12.69
N SER A 153 5.15 3.71 13.43
CA SER A 153 4.70 4.97 14.05
C SER A 153 4.36 6.00 12.96
N SER A 154 3.34 6.84 13.20
CA SER A 154 3.00 7.96 12.30
C SER A 154 4.20 8.85 11.99
N LYS A 155 5.14 9.02 12.92
CA LYS A 155 6.38 9.78 12.68
C LYS A 155 7.26 9.15 11.60
N VAL A 156 7.33 7.82 11.57
CA VAL A 156 8.10 7.08 10.54
C VAL A 156 7.44 7.22 9.18
N ILE A 157 6.11 7.12 9.12
CA ILE A 157 5.35 7.31 7.87
C ILE A 157 5.56 8.73 7.33
N VAL A 158 5.41 9.74 8.19
CA VAL A 158 5.62 11.15 7.80
C VAL A 158 7.06 11.39 7.36
N GLY A 159 8.05 10.84 8.07
CA GLY A 159 9.46 10.93 7.69
C GLY A 159 9.73 10.27 6.33
N PHE A 160 9.20 9.06 6.11
CA PHE A 160 9.31 8.35 4.84
C PHE A 160 8.68 9.14 3.68
N LEU A 161 7.46 9.66 3.88
CA LEU A 161 6.78 10.51 2.89
C LEU A 161 7.58 11.78 2.59
N GLY A 162 8.19 12.40 3.61
CA GLY A 162 9.05 13.57 3.45
C GLY A 162 10.30 13.24 2.62
N VAL A 163 10.98 12.13 2.92
CA VAL A 163 12.13 11.65 2.12
C VAL A 163 11.72 11.31 0.70
N TRP A 164 10.56 10.69 0.52
CA TRP A 164 10.04 10.33 -0.80
C TRP A 164 9.73 11.55 -1.65
N LEU A 165 9.09 12.58 -1.06
CA LEU A 165 8.83 13.84 -1.72
C LEU A 165 10.14 14.57 -2.04
N ALA A 166 11.08 14.63 -1.09
CA ALA A 166 12.39 15.24 -1.30
C ALA A 166 13.15 14.57 -2.45
N PHE A 167 13.19 13.23 -2.48
CA PHE A 167 13.77 12.46 -3.59
C PHE A 167 13.09 12.77 -4.92
N SER A 168 11.76 12.90 -4.92
CA SER A 168 10.97 13.25 -6.11
C SER A 168 11.30 14.65 -6.63
N VAL A 169 11.55 15.61 -5.75
CA VAL A 169 12.01 16.95 -6.16
C VAL A 169 13.44 16.85 -6.69
N LEU A 170 14.35 16.25 -5.91
CA LEU A 170 15.77 16.14 -6.23
C LEU A 170 16.02 15.49 -7.59
N ARG A 171 15.29 14.44 -7.98
CA ARG A 171 15.47 13.78 -9.29
C ARG A 171 15.08 14.62 -10.51
N ASN A 172 14.34 15.71 -10.32
CA ASN A 172 13.94 16.62 -11.39
C ASN A 172 14.87 17.84 -11.51
N LEU A 173 15.95 17.93 -10.71
CA LEU A 173 16.90 19.04 -10.79
C LEU A 173 17.83 18.90 -12.01
N PRO A 174 18.03 19.96 -12.82
CA PRO A 174 18.80 19.90 -14.07
C PRO A 174 20.32 20.01 -13.89
N TRP A 175 20.85 20.00 -12.66
CA TRP A 175 22.27 20.12 -12.39
C TRP A 175 22.87 18.83 -11.79
N ALA A 176 24.16 18.59 -12.06
CA ALA A 176 24.88 17.44 -11.49
C ALA A 176 24.92 17.51 -9.95
N PRO A 177 24.86 16.37 -9.23
CA PRO A 177 24.77 14.98 -9.72
C PRO A 177 23.33 14.48 -9.98
N PHE A 178 22.31 15.31 -9.79
CA PHE A 178 20.90 14.90 -9.83
C PHE A 178 20.40 14.50 -11.20
N THR A 179 21.07 14.95 -12.27
CA THR A 179 20.82 14.49 -13.64
C THR A 179 20.96 12.97 -13.79
N SER A 180 21.73 12.30 -12.93
CA SER A 180 21.86 10.83 -12.94
C SER A 180 20.64 10.09 -12.36
N LEU A 181 19.72 10.79 -11.69
CA LEU A 181 18.51 10.24 -11.09
C LEU A 181 17.28 10.37 -12.00
N TYR A 182 17.43 11.09 -13.11
CA TYR A 182 16.38 11.22 -14.12
C TYR A 182 16.34 9.94 -14.97
N VAL A 183 15.16 9.33 -15.09
CA VAL A 183 14.94 8.05 -15.79
C VAL A 183 14.24 8.33 -17.11
#